data_AF-A0A962ZP76-F1
#
_entry.id   AF-A0A962ZP76-F1
#
_cell.length_a   1.000
_cell.length_b   1.000
_cell.length_c   1.000
_cell.angle_alpha   90.00
_cell.angle_beta   90.00
_cell.angle_gamma   90.00
#
_symmetry.space_group_name_H-M   'P 1'
#
loop_
_entity.id
_entity.type
_entity.pdbx_description
1 polymer ?
#
loop_
_entity_poly.entity_id
_entity_poly.type
_entity_poly.pdbx_seq_one_letter_code
_entity_poly.pdbx_strand_id
1 'polypeptide(L)'
;MLTSLLPGLATLSRLVALLFCLTGFSAARADATLTDADYPPAVDDIIEQRCMVCHGCYDAPCQLKLDAWYGLHRGASKDKVYDGTRLQTARLTRLFEDAHSIEAWQDKGFYPVLNADKPAAGVMARMLDLKQQNPLPPGAKLPDSFDLGLDRDQQCPKADEFDDFAEDHPLWGMPYALPGLTTQQHDTLKNWL
;
A
#
# COMPACT_ATOMS: atom_id res chain seq x y z
N MET A 1 37.24 -5.72 -78.56
CA MET A 1 36.11 -4.78 -78.38
C MET A 1 35.15 -5.42 -77.39
N LEU A 2 34.90 -4.73 -76.26
CA LEU A 2 33.77 -4.83 -75.31
C LEU A 2 33.36 -6.24 -74.80
N THR A 3 33.15 -6.56 -73.51
CA THR A 3 33.13 -5.83 -72.23
C THR A 3 32.98 -6.90 -71.14
N SER A 4 33.77 -6.80 -70.08
CA SER A 4 33.61 -7.41 -68.76
C SER A 4 32.37 -6.88 -68.04
N LEU A 5 31.63 -7.69 -67.24
CA LEU A 5 31.04 -7.30 -65.93
C LEU A 5 30.23 -8.45 -65.26
N LEU A 6 30.83 -9.02 -64.21
CA LEU A 6 30.34 -9.48 -62.89
C LEU A 6 28.98 -10.22 -62.71
N PRO A 7 28.99 -11.40 -62.03
CA PRO A 7 27.85 -11.97 -61.31
C PRO A 7 27.90 -11.57 -59.83
N GLY A 8 26.83 -11.02 -59.24
CA GLY A 8 26.89 -10.60 -57.84
C GLY A 8 25.61 -10.03 -57.27
N LEU A 9 24.49 -10.75 -57.33
CA LEU A 9 23.27 -10.41 -56.59
C LEU A 9 22.45 -11.67 -56.28
N ALA A 10 22.95 -12.57 -55.43
CA ALA A 10 22.15 -13.72 -54.98
C ALA A 10 22.45 -14.21 -53.55
N THR A 11 23.25 -13.49 -52.76
CA THR A 11 23.71 -13.98 -51.44
C THR A 11 23.45 -13.02 -50.28
N LEU A 12 22.72 -11.92 -50.49
CA LEU A 12 22.45 -10.92 -49.43
C LEU A 12 21.08 -11.07 -48.73
N SER A 13 20.29 -12.09 -49.05
CA SER A 13 18.93 -12.24 -48.50
C SER A 13 18.81 -13.22 -47.33
N ARG A 14 19.86 -13.96 -46.98
CA ARG A 14 19.79 -15.01 -45.93
C ARG A 14 20.51 -14.69 -44.61
N LEU A 15 21.31 -13.61 -44.54
CA LEU A 15 22.06 -13.28 -43.32
C LEU A 15 21.40 -12.24 -42.40
N VAL A 16 20.39 -11.49 -42.86
CA VAL A 16 19.74 -10.45 -42.04
C VAL A 16 18.65 -11.03 -41.12
N ALA A 17 18.13 -12.23 -41.42
CA ALA A 17 17.03 -12.83 -40.67
C ALA A 17 17.44 -13.57 -39.38
N LEU A 18 18.74 -13.80 -39.13
CA LEU A 18 19.20 -14.61 -37.99
C LEU A 18 19.74 -13.80 -36.79
N LEU A 19 19.95 -12.48 -36.93
CA LEU A 19 20.50 -11.65 -35.84
C LEU A 19 19.44 -10.95 -34.98
N PHE A 20 18.16 -11.02 -35.33
CA PHE A 20 17.10 -10.28 -34.63
C PHE A 20 16.30 -11.11 -33.60
N CYS A 21 16.79 -12.29 -33.21
CA CYS A 21 16.13 -13.17 -32.23
C CYS A 21 16.81 -13.24 -30.85
N LEU A 22 17.89 -12.49 -30.59
CA LEU A 22 18.69 -12.63 -29.36
C LEU A 22 18.65 -11.42 -28.41
N THR A 23 17.91 -10.35 -28.73
CA THR A 23 17.77 -9.19 -27.85
C THR A 23 16.29 -8.84 -27.70
N GLY A 24 15.63 -9.38 -26.69
CA GLY A 24 14.27 -8.92 -26.37
C GLY A 24 13.39 -9.84 -25.55
N PHE A 25 13.92 -10.60 -24.57
CA PHE A 25 13.08 -10.99 -23.44
C PHE A 25 12.97 -9.77 -22.49
N SER A 26 12.18 -8.77 -22.90
CA SER A 26 11.60 -7.85 -21.93
C SER A 26 10.57 -8.65 -21.17
N ALA A 27 10.90 -9.07 -19.95
CA ALA A 27 9.91 -9.45 -18.97
C ALA A 27 9.01 -8.24 -18.77
N ALA A 28 7.83 -8.27 -19.40
CA ALA A 28 6.76 -7.36 -19.06
C ALA A 28 6.51 -7.57 -17.56
N ARG A 29 6.93 -6.61 -16.73
CA ARG A 29 6.36 -6.48 -15.40
C ARG A 29 4.87 -6.34 -15.63
N ALA A 30 4.08 -7.23 -15.05
CA ALA A 30 2.65 -7.07 -15.01
C ALA A 30 2.40 -5.74 -14.29
N ASP A 31 2.00 -4.71 -15.04
CA ASP A 31 1.33 -3.55 -14.46
C ASP A 31 0.11 -4.13 -13.77
N ALA A 32 0.16 -4.20 -12.44
CA ALA A 32 -0.99 -4.53 -11.63
C ALA A 32 -1.92 -3.32 -11.69
N THR A 33 -2.67 -3.22 -12.79
CA THR A 33 -3.84 -2.33 -12.86
C THR A 33 -4.77 -2.78 -11.74
N LEU A 34 -4.74 -2.04 -10.64
CA LEU A 34 -5.63 -2.23 -9.50
C LEU A 34 -7.06 -2.03 -10.01
N THR A 35 -7.76 -3.14 -10.29
CA THR A 35 -9.19 -3.09 -10.52
C THR A 35 -9.87 -2.70 -9.21
N ASP A 36 -10.88 -1.85 -9.30
CA ASP A 36 -11.77 -1.53 -8.18
C ASP A 36 -12.59 -2.79 -7.83
N ALA A 37 -11.96 -3.71 -7.10
CA ALA A 37 -12.60 -4.89 -6.58
C ALA A 37 -13.09 -4.56 -5.18
N ASP A 38 -14.37 -4.76 -4.91
CA ASP A 38 -14.90 -4.57 -3.56
C ASP A 38 -14.27 -5.56 -2.57
N TYR A 39 -14.29 -5.20 -1.28
CA TYR A 39 -13.93 -6.16 -0.24
C TYR A 39 -14.85 -7.39 -0.31
N PRO A 40 -14.34 -8.60 0.00
CA PRO A 40 -15.22 -9.74 0.24
C PRO A 40 -16.24 -9.39 1.34
N PRO A 41 -17.51 -9.80 1.26
CA PRO A 41 -18.56 -9.35 2.19
C PRO A 41 -18.21 -9.52 3.68
N ALA A 42 -17.56 -10.64 4.04
CA ALA A 42 -17.15 -10.90 5.42
C ALA A 42 -16.02 -9.98 5.92
N VAL A 43 -15.19 -9.46 5.02
CA VAL A 43 -14.13 -8.48 5.30
C VAL A 43 -14.72 -7.08 5.34
N ASP A 44 -15.60 -6.77 4.40
CA ASP A 44 -16.26 -5.47 4.24
C ASP A 44 -16.95 -5.06 5.55
N ASP A 45 -17.78 -5.95 6.12
CA ASP A 45 -18.45 -5.73 7.41
C ASP A 45 -17.47 -5.33 8.52
N ILE A 46 -16.28 -5.93 8.54
CA ILE A 46 -15.25 -5.65 9.57
C ILE A 46 -14.58 -4.31 9.28
N ILE A 47 -14.21 -4.04 8.03
CA ILE A 47 -13.57 -2.78 7.63
C ILE A 47 -14.51 -1.60 7.92
N GLU A 48 -15.78 -1.69 7.54
CA GLU A 48 -16.77 -0.65 7.80
C GLU A 48 -16.94 -0.39 9.31
N GLN A 49 -17.14 -1.45 10.10
CA GLN A 49 -17.47 -1.32 11.51
C GLN A 49 -16.26 -0.98 12.39
N ARG A 50 -15.05 -1.40 11.98
CA ARG A 50 -13.86 -1.40 12.86
C ARG A 50 -12.72 -0.52 12.38
N CYS A 51 -12.69 -0.14 11.10
CA CYS A 51 -11.56 0.57 10.51
C CYS A 51 -11.97 1.93 9.92
N MET A 52 -13.11 1.99 9.21
CA MET A 52 -13.54 3.20 8.49
C MET A 52 -13.86 4.39 9.40
N VAL A 53 -14.17 4.16 10.68
CA VAL A 53 -14.33 5.25 11.65
C VAL A 53 -13.10 6.17 11.73
N CYS A 54 -11.89 5.63 11.48
CA CYS A 54 -10.66 6.41 11.41
C CYS A 54 -10.10 6.50 9.99
N HIS A 55 -10.35 5.49 9.15
CA HIS A 55 -9.72 5.35 7.83
C HIS A 55 -10.69 5.55 6.65
N GLY A 56 -11.92 6.02 6.89
CA GLY A 56 -12.91 6.23 5.83
C GLY A 56 -12.80 7.60 5.14
N CYS A 57 -12.23 8.59 5.80
CA CYS A 57 -12.21 9.97 5.32
C CYS A 57 -10.89 10.35 4.61
N TYR A 58 -10.88 11.52 3.98
CA TYR A 58 -9.70 12.03 3.27
C TYR A 58 -8.55 12.37 4.23
N ASP A 59 -8.85 12.69 5.48
CA ASP A 59 -7.92 13.01 6.56
C ASP A 59 -7.55 11.81 7.43
N ALA A 60 -7.80 10.60 6.93
CA ALA A 60 -7.40 9.37 7.59
C ALA A 60 -5.91 9.41 8.02
N PRO A 61 -5.57 8.89 9.22
CA PRO A 61 -4.19 8.83 9.66
C PRO A 61 -3.28 8.16 8.64
N CYS A 62 -2.10 8.74 8.43
CA CYS A 62 -1.13 8.32 7.43
C CYS A 62 -1.70 8.26 6.00
N GLN A 63 -2.78 9.00 5.72
CA GLN A 63 -3.56 8.90 4.49
C GLN A 63 -3.99 7.48 4.11
N LEU A 64 -3.97 6.52 5.05
CA LEU A 64 -4.39 5.16 4.78
C LEU A 64 -5.91 5.15 4.73
N LYS A 65 -6.47 4.97 3.53
CA LYS A 65 -7.89 5.08 3.27
C LYS A 65 -8.44 3.69 2.96
N LEU A 66 -9.39 3.24 3.78
CA LEU A 66 -9.88 1.86 3.79
C LEU A 66 -11.35 1.75 3.38
N ASP A 67 -12.00 2.82 2.93
CA ASP A 67 -13.36 2.79 2.37
C ASP A 67 -13.43 2.18 0.96
N ALA A 68 -12.28 1.84 0.38
CA ALA A 68 -12.19 1.06 -0.85
C ALA A 68 -10.94 0.18 -0.80
N TRP A 69 -11.03 -1.01 -1.39
CA TRP A 69 -9.91 -1.94 -1.58
C TRP A 69 -8.72 -1.27 -2.29
N TYR A 70 -9.00 -0.42 -3.27
CA TYR A 70 -7.99 0.35 -3.98
C TYR A 70 -7.15 1.23 -3.03
N GLY A 71 -7.76 1.76 -1.97
CA GLY A 71 -7.07 2.57 -0.96
C GLY A 71 -6.10 1.75 -0.09
N LEU A 72 -6.44 0.49 0.21
CA LEU A 72 -5.53 -0.45 0.89
C LEU A 72 -4.28 -0.74 0.04
N HIS A 73 -4.47 -0.92 -1.28
CA HIS A 73 -3.36 -1.14 -2.21
C HIS A 73 -2.49 0.09 -2.45
N ARG A 74 -3.10 1.29 -2.47
CA ARG A 74 -2.34 2.54 -2.48
C ARG A 74 -1.38 2.59 -1.28
N GLY A 75 -1.85 2.15 -0.12
CA GLY A 75 -1.09 2.13 1.12
C GLY A 75 -1.11 3.46 1.87
N ALA A 76 -0.05 3.73 2.61
CA ALA A 76 0.06 4.85 3.54
C ALA A 76 1.09 5.89 3.05
N SER A 77 1.02 7.09 3.61
CA SER A 77 1.95 8.20 3.39
C SER A 77 2.24 8.90 4.71
N LYS A 78 3.46 9.43 4.85
CA LYS A 78 3.87 10.27 6.00
C LYS A 78 3.41 11.73 5.82
N ASP A 79 2.92 12.12 4.64
CA ASP A 79 2.51 13.49 4.36
C ASP A 79 1.22 13.84 5.13
N LYS A 80 1.22 14.98 5.82
CA LYS A 80 0.01 15.52 6.49
C LYS A 80 -0.94 16.12 5.44
N VAL A 81 -2.20 15.66 5.43
CA VAL A 81 -3.24 16.21 4.53
C VAL A 81 -3.51 17.68 4.86
N TYR A 82 -3.94 17.92 6.10
CA TYR A 82 -4.14 19.25 6.65
C TYR A 82 -2.87 19.72 7.35
N ASP A 83 -2.08 20.50 6.62
CA ASP A 83 -0.90 21.18 7.14
C ASP A 83 -1.15 22.69 7.06
N GLY A 84 -1.50 23.31 8.19
CA GLY A 84 -1.79 24.73 8.29
C GLY A 84 -0.56 25.63 8.08
N THR A 85 0.64 25.06 8.03
CA THR A 85 1.89 25.80 7.80
C THR A 85 2.25 25.90 6.31
N ARG A 86 1.52 25.18 5.45
CA ARG A 86 1.82 25.06 4.03
C ARG A 86 1.58 26.37 3.28
N LEU A 87 2.62 26.87 2.60
CA LEU A 87 2.56 28.10 1.78
C LEU A 87 2.12 27.86 0.33
N GLN A 88 2.10 26.60 -0.12
CA GLN A 88 1.73 26.20 -1.48
C GLN A 88 0.58 25.20 -1.44
N THR A 89 -0.12 25.03 -2.56
CA THR A 89 -1.20 24.04 -2.64
C THR A 89 -0.65 22.63 -2.46
N ALA A 90 -1.35 21.81 -1.67
CA ALA A 90 -1.03 20.40 -1.51
C ALA A 90 -1.20 19.64 -2.83
N ARG A 91 -0.41 18.60 -3.04
CA ARG A 91 -0.70 17.64 -4.11
C ARG A 91 -1.97 16.86 -3.72
N LEU A 92 -2.92 16.76 -4.65
CA LEU A 92 -4.13 15.99 -4.43
C LEU A 92 -3.83 14.48 -4.51
N THR A 93 -4.51 13.73 -3.65
CA THR A 93 -4.34 12.28 -3.46
C THR A 93 -5.70 11.58 -3.37
N ARG A 94 -6.70 12.04 -4.11
CA ARG A 94 -8.02 11.39 -4.20
C ARG A 94 -7.90 10.06 -4.93
N LEU A 95 -8.47 9.01 -4.33
CA LEU A 95 -8.54 7.70 -4.96
C LEU A 95 -9.28 7.82 -6.30
N PHE A 96 -8.85 7.04 -7.29
CA PHE A 96 -9.45 6.98 -8.63
C PHE A 96 -9.38 8.24 -9.50
N GLU A 97 -8.80 9.35 -9.01
CA GLU A 97 -8.68 10.58 -9.77
C GLU A 97 -7.22 11.02 -9.97
N ASP A 98 -6.43 11.02 -8.89
CA ASP A 98 -5.12 11.67 -8.93
C ASP A 98 -3.98 10.71 -9.29
N ALA A 99 -4.21 9.40 -9.26
CA ALA A 99 -3.35 8.33 -9.79
C ALA A 99 -4.16 7.03 -10.00
N HIS A 100 -3.68 6.18 -10.91
CA HIS A 100 -4.38 4.96 -11.35
C HIS A 100 -3.53 3.67 -11.30
N SER A 101 -2.28 3.73 -10.83
CA SER A 101 -1.42 2.56 -10.62
C SER A 101 -0.66 2.66 -9.29
N ILE A 102 -0.14 1.51 -8.80
CA ILE A 102 0.66 1.46 -7.57
C ILE A 102 1.91 2.33 -7.71
N GLU A 103 2.57 2.26 -8.86
CA GLU A 103 3.79 3.00 -9.18
C GLU A 103 3.53 4.51 -9.14
N ALA A 104 2.40 4.96 -9.72
CA ALA A 104 2.01 6.37 -9.68
C ALA A 104 1.72 6.86 -8.26
N TRP A 105 1.24 5.99 -7.37
CA TRP A 105 1.08 6.31 -5.94
C TRP A 105 2.42 6.34 -5.20
N GLN A 106 3.35 5.44 -5.54
CA GLN A 106 4.70 5.44 -4.99
C GLN A 106 5.48 6.69 -5.40
N ASP A 107 5.35 7.15 -6.65
CA ASP A 107 5.87 8.44 -7.11
C ASP A 107 5.27 9.64 -6.35
N LYS A 108 4.05 9.47 -5.83
CA LYS A 108 3.41 10.44 -4.93
C LYS A 108 3.87 10.33 -3.48
N GLY A 109 4.71 9.36 -3.13
CA GLY A 109 5.26 9.17 -1.79
C GLY A 109 4.48 8.19 -0.92
N PHE A 110 3.51 7.46 -1.48
CA PHE A 110 2.85 6.36 -0.78
C PHE A 110 3.75 5.12 -0.74
N TYR A 111 3.56 4.30 0.29
CA TYR A 111 4.27 3.05 0.46
C TYR A 111 3.30 1.93 0.87
N PRO A 112 3.59 0.68 0.50
CA PRO A 112 2.68 -0.43 0.74
C PRO A 112 2.57 -0.72 2.23
N VAL A 113 1.33 -0.99 2.67
CA VAL A 113 1.04 -1.54 4.01
C VAL A 113 0.82 -3.06 3.97
N LEU A 114 0.71 -3.61 2.76
CA LEU A 114 0.64 -5.04 2.47
C LEU A 114 2.01 -5.57 2.08
N ASN A 115 2.19 -6.89 2.19
CA ASN A 115 3.36 -7.58 1.67
C ASN A 115 2.92 -8.83 0.93
N ALA A 116 3.02 -8.80 -0.41
CA ALA A 116 2.50 -9.88 -1.26
C ALA A 116 3.26 -11.21 -1.07
N ASP A 117 4.56 -11.15 -0.81
CA ASP A 117 5.39 -12.36 -0.65
C ASP A 117 5.29 -12.95 0.75
N LYS A 118 5.07 -12.09 1.76
CA LYS A 118 4.99 -12.45 3.18
C LYS A 118 3.88 -11.65 3.85
N PRO A 119 2.59 -12.02 3.69
CA PRO A 119 1.46 -11.26 4.22
C PRO A 119 1.57 -10.91 5.71
N ALA A 120 2.06 -11.86 6.53
CA ALA A 120 2.29 -11.64 7.96
C ALA A 120 3.32 -10.54 8.28
N ALA A 121 4.20 -10.19 7.34
CA ALA A 121 5.18 -9.12 7.50
C ALA A 121 4.65 -7.74 7.03
N GLY A 122 3.46 -7.69 6.43
CA GLY A 122 2.81 -6.42 6.05
C GLY A 122 2.44 -5.60 7.29
N VAL A 123 2.59 -4.28 7.21
CA VAL A 123 2.27 -3.36 8.31
C VAL A 123 0.82 -3.54 8.78
N MET A 124 -0.13 -3.73 7.87
CA MET A 124 -1.54 -3.95 8.22
C MET A 124 -1.71 -5.19 9.10
N ALA A 125 -1.14 -6.32 8.69
CA ALA A 125 -1.22 -7.58 9.44
C ALA A 125 -0.53 -7.46 10.81
N ARG A 126 0.62 -6.77 10.87
CA ARG A 126 1.39 -6.58 12.10
C ARG A 126 0.71 -5.61 13.07
N MET A 127 0.01 -4.57 12.58
CA MET A 127 -0.79 -3.67 13.43
C MET A 127 -1.94 -4.41 14.11
N LEU A 128 -2.59 -5.36 13.41
CA LEU A 128 -3.62 -6.22 13.99
C LEU A 128 -3.04 -7.13 15.08
N ASP A 129 -1.88 -7.74 14.81
CA ASP A 129 -1.19 -8.61 15.77
C ASP A 129 -0.75 -7.84 17.01
N LEU A 130 -0.20 -6.63 16.83
CA LEU A 130 0.23 -5.78 17.93
C LEU A 130 -0.91 -5.51 18.92
N LYS A 131 -2.12 -5.27 18.40
CA LYS A 131 -3.32 -5.08 19.22
C LYS A 131 -3.74 -6.35 19.96
N GLN A 132 -3.65 -7.48 19.28
CA GLN A 132 -4.03 -8.77 19.84
C GLN A 132 -3.07 -9.20 20.96
N GLN A 133 -1.78 -8.92 20.78
CA GLN A 133 -0.72 -9.23 21.74
C GLN A 133 -0.71 -8.27 22.93
N ASN A 134 -1.10 -7.02 22.71
CA ASN A 134 -1.13 -5.96 23.72
C ASN A 134 -2.54 -5.36 23.83
N PRO A 135 -3.50 -6.10 24.44
CA PRO A 135 -4.85 -5.59 24.62
C PRO A 135 -4.88 -4.35 25.50
N LEU A 136 -5.94 -3.55 25.37
CA LEU A 136 -6.11 -2.36 26.21
C LEU A 136 -6.09 -2.73 27.70
N PRO A 137 -5.43 -1.93 28.56
CA PRO A 137 -5.50 -2.10 29.99
C PRO A 137 -6.96 -2.06 30.47
N PRO A 138 -7.35 -2.90 31.45
CA PRO A 138 -8.71 -2.93 31.96
C PRO A 138 -9.05 -1.61 32.64
N GLY A 139 -10.27 -1.09 32.41
CA GLY A 139 -10.74 0.14 33.02
C GLY A 139 -11.80 0.84 32.20
N ALA A 140 -12.45 1.84 32.80
CA ALA A 140 -13.44 2.67 32.12
C ALA A 140 -12.81 3.82 31.30
N LYS A 141 -11.55 4.15 31.56
CA LYS A 141 -10.81 5.23 30.89
C LYS A 141 -9.49 4.68 30.35
N LEU A 142 -9.09 5.18 29.18
CA LEU A 142 -7.77 4.92 28.65
C LEU A 142 -6.71 5.58 29.55
N PRO A 143 -5.55 4.95 29.76
CA PRO A 143 -4.43 5.58 30.45
C PRO A 143 -3.94 6.82 29.70
N ASP A 144 -3.30 7.75 30.42
CA ASP A 144 -2.72 8.98 29.86
C ASP A 144 -1.58 8.71 28.85
N SER A 145 -1.11 7.46 28.73
CA SER A 145 -0.14 7.03 27.73
C SER A 145 -0.69 7.00 26.30
N PHE A 146 -2.01 7.13 26.11
CA PHE A 146 -2.62 7.25 24.80
C PHE A 146 -2.72 8.74 24.42
N ASP A 147 -2.05 9.11 23.33
CA ASP A 147 -2.18 10.45 22.77
C ASP A 147 -3.41 10.54 21.86
N LEU A 148 -4.42 11.26 22.33
CA LEU A 148 -5.68 11.51 21.61
C LEU A 148 -5.79 12.96 21.13
N GLY A 149 -4.67 13.71 21.12
CA GLY A 149 -4.60 15.06 20.61
C GLY A 149 -5.00 15.15 19.14
N LEU A 150 -5.58 16.28 18.75
CA LEU A 150 -5.99 16.55 17.36
C LEU A 150 -4.77 16.82 16.46
N ASP A 151 -3.69 17.33 17.03
CA ASP A 151 -2.44 17.74 16.38
C ASP A 151 -1.28 16.79 16.67
N ARG A 152 -1.56 15.59 17.20
CA ARG A 152 -0.54 14.59 17.51
C ARG A 152 0.32 14.26 16.29
N ASP A 153 1.57 13.89 16.56
CA ASP A 153 2.43 13.35 15.52
C ASP A 153 1.96 11.95 15.12
N GLN A 154 1.55 11.83 13.86
CA GLN A 154 1.08 10.58 13.29
C GLN A 154 2.25 9.63 13.11
N GLN A 155 2.19 8.50 13.80
CA GLN A 155 3.17 7.43 13.66
C GLN A 155 2.79 6.56 12.46
N CYS A 156 3.55 6.70 11.38
CA CYS A 156 3.28 6.07 10.10
C CYS A 156 4.45 5.15 9.72
N PRO A 157 4.69 4.04 10.45
CA PRO A 157 5.83 3.19 10.20
C PRO A 157 5.73 2.49 8.85
N LYS A 158 6.87 2.38 8.17
CA LYS A 158 7.07 1.46 7.05
C LYS A 158 7.32 0.04 7.58
N ALA A 159 7.32 -0.94 6.68
CA ALA A 159 7.52 -2.34 7.04
C ALA A 159 8.87 -2.61 7.74
N ASP A 160 9.91 -1.89 7.32
CA ASP A 160 11.28 -1.94 7.87
C ASP A 160 11.45 -1.13 9.17
N GLU A 161 10.52 -0.21 9.47
CA GLU A 161 10.51 0.61 10.70
C GLU A 161 9.59 0.02 11.79
N PHE A 162 8.85 -1.05 11.48
CA PHE A 162 7.75 -1.50 12.34
C PHE A 162 8.24 -2.09 13.67
N ASP A 163 9.38 -2.80 13.69
CA ASP A 163 9.88 -3.41 14.92
C ASP A 163 10.21 -2.35 15.97
N ASP A 164 10.94 -1.31 15.59
CA ASP A 164 11.25 -0.15 16.44
C ASP A 164 9.95 0.53 16.90
N PHE A 165 9.00 0.75 15.97
CA PHE A 165 7.68 1.31 16.31
C PHE A 165 6.93 0.47 17.36
N ALA A 166 6.92 -0.86 17.20
CA ALA A 166 6.19 -1.75 18.10
C ALA A 166 6.85 -1.83 19.49
N GLU A 167 8.17 -1.70 19.57
CA GLU A 167 8.91 -1.60 20.82
C GLU A 167 8.60 -0.30 21.56
N ASP A 168 8.61 0.83 20.85
CA ASP A 168 8.34 2.16 21.44
C ASP A 168 6.85 2.37 21.76
N HIS A 169 5.96 1.71 21.01
CA HIS A 169 4.52 1.92 21.07
C HIS A 169 3.72 0.59 21.17
N PRO A 170 3.94 -0.24 22.20
CA PRO A 170 3.37 -1.59 22.27
C PRO A 170 1.83 -1.60 22.30
N LEU A 171 1.22 -0.55 22.85
CA LEU A 171 -0.25 -0.42 22.96
C LEU A 171 -0.90 0.25 21.72
N TRP A 172 -0.13 0.56 20.68
CA TRP A 172 -0.60 1.33 19.52
C TRP A 172 -1.07 0.47 18.34
N GLY A 173 -1.29 -0.82 18.58
CA GLY A 173 -1.94 -1.69 17.60
C GLY A 173 -3.35 -1.23 17.23
N MET A 174 -3.81 -1.64 16.04
CA MET A 174 -5.09 -1.21 15.49
C MET A 174 -6.22 -2.20 15.82
N PRO A 175 -7.44 -1.74 16.13
CA PRO A 175 -7.86 -0.32 16.23
C PRO A 175 -7.21 0.45 17.41
N TYR A 176 -6.63 1.60 17.11
CA TYR A 176 -5.94 2.44 18.10
C TYR A 176 -6.94 3.03 19.10
N ALA A 177 -6.59 3.03 20.39
CA ALA A 177 -7.42 3.54 21.48
C ALA A 177 -8.85 2.94 21.58
N LEU A 178 -9.15 1.89 20.82
CA LEU A 178 -10.44 1.20 20.82
C LEU A 178 -10.25 -0.28 21.20
N PRO A 179 -11.31 -0.99 21.61
CA PRO A 179 -11.23 -2.42 21.85
C PRO A 179 -10.69 -3.17 20.61
N GLY A 180 -9.94 -4.23 20.87
CA GLY A 180 -9.45 -5.12 19.81
C GLY A 180 -10.61 -5.76 19.04
N LEU A 181 -10.26 -6.34 17.89
CA LEU A 181 -11.18 -7.20 17.15
C LEU A 181 -11.51 -8.44 17.98
N THR A 182 -12.69 -9.04 17.75
CA THR A 182 -12.92 -10.39 18.28
C THR A 182 -11.95 -11.37 17.60
N THR A 183 -11.67 -12.51 18.22
CA THR A 183 -10.81 -13.54 17.59
C THR A 183 -11.29 -13.89 16.19
N GLN A 184 -12.61 -14.05 16.00
CA GLN A 184 -13.19 -14.31 14.69
C GLN A 184 -12.93 -13.19 13.68
N GLN A 185 -13.11 -11.91 14.08
CA GLN A 185 -12.85 -10.77 13.20
C GLN A 185 -11.36 -10.66 12.85
N HIS A 186 -10.48 -10.86 13.83
CA HIS A 186 -9.04 -10.87 13.63
C HIS A 186 -8.63 -11.95 12.63
N ASP A 187 -9.08 -13.20 12.84
CA ASP A 187 -8.75 -14.33 11.96
C ASP A 187 -9.30 -14.12 10.54
N THR A 188 -10.52 -13.59 10.40
CA THR A 188 -11.08 -13.26 9.08
C THR A 188 -10.21 -12.29 8.31
N LEU A 189 -9.74 -11.20 8.96
CA LEU A 189 -8.85 -10.26 8.30
C LEU A 189 -7.47 -10.88 8.02
N LYS A 190 -6.88 -11.57 8.99
CA LYS A 190 -5.54 -12.16 8.86
C LYS A 190 -5.45 -13.24 7.79
N ASN A 191 -6.51 -14.01 7.57
CA ASN A 191 -6.54 -15.03 6.53
C ASN A 191 -6.79 -14.46 5.14
N TRP A 192 -7.40 -13.28 5.07
CA TRP A 192 -7.68 -12.60 3.81
C TRP A 192 -6.50 -11.76 3.32
N LEU A 193 -5.76 -11.11 4.24
CA LEU A 193 -4.52 -10.39 3.96
C LEU A 193 -3.41 -11.32 3.46
#